data_AF-A0A554JSC5-F1
#
_entry.id   AF-A0A554JSC5-F1
#
_cell.length_a   1.000
_cell.length_b   1.000
_cell.length_c   1.000
_cell.angle_alpha   90.00
_cell.angle_beta   90.00
_cell.angle_gamma   90.00
#
_symmetry.space_group_name_H-M   'P 1'
#
loop_
_entity.id
_entity.type
_entity.pdbx_description
1 polymer ?
#
loop_
_entity_poly.entity_id
_entity_poly.type
_entity_poly.pdbx_seq_one_letter_code
_entity_poly.pdbx_strand_id
1 'polypeptide(L)'
;YGLAKGQTAALNTIYALELEDMTIVHLGALADTELPKEAREGIDEIDVLFVPVGGDGVLSADDAHKLAVSLEPKIIIPMHWSGIGKPKSLEAFLKAAGTNGEKVEKLTLKKKDLVGRDGSILVVTP
;
A
#
# COMPACT_ATOMS: atom_id res chain seq x y z
N TYR A 1 -4.62 -12.28 -11.96
CA TYR A 1 -5.26 -11.04 -12.46
C TYR A 1 -5.81 -11.28 -13.85
N GLY A 2 -7.05 -10.84 -14.13
CA GLY A 2 -7.81 -11.13 -15.37
C GLY A 2 -7.30 -10.40 -16.61
N LEU A 3 -6.03 -10.55 -16.95
CA LEU A 3 -5.45 -10.05 -18.18
C LEU A 3 -5.97 -10.87 -19.37
N ALA A 4 -6.43 -10.17 -20.41
CA ALA A 4 -6.74 -10.81 -21.68
C ALA A 4 -5.49 -11.49 -22.25
N LYS A 5 -5.66 -12.66 -22.88
CA LYS A 5 -4.56 -13.49 -23.39
C LYS A 5 -3.72 -12.68 -24.40
N GLY A 6 -2.51 -12.27 -23.99
CA GLY A 6 -1.59 -11.46 -24.81
C GLY A 6 -1.33 -10.03 -24.30
N GLN A 7 -2.05 -9.56 -23.28
CA GLN A 7 -1.74 -8.28 -22.62
C GLN A 7 -0.74 -8.49 -21.47
N THR A 8 0.42 -7.87 -21.58
CA THR A 8 1.46 -7.87 -20.54
C THR A 8 1.36 -6.70 -19.57
N ALA A 9 0.52 -5.70 -19.88
CA ALA A 9 0.34 -4.50 -19.08
C ALA A 9 -1.14 -4.31 -18.71
N ALA A 10 -1.42 -4.21 -17.41
CA ALA A 10 -2.70 -3.74 -16.89
C ALA A 10 -2.62 -2.22 -16.69
N LEU A 11 -3.70 -1.51 -17.01
CA LEU A 11 -3.86 -0.14 -16.56
C LEU A 11 -4.02 -0.16 -15.03
N ASN A 12 -3.12 0.51 -14.32
CA ASN A 12 -3.25 0.74 -12.90
C ASN A 12 -3.86 2.12 -12.66
N THR A 13 -4.86 2.20 -11.78
CA THR A 13 -5.45 3.47 -11.36
C THR A 13 -5.11 3.70 -9.90
N ILE A 14 -4.42 4.80 -9.63
CA ILE A 14 -4.14 5.28 -8.29
C ILE A 14 -5.29 6.19 -7.87
N TYR A 15 -5.83 5.98 -6.68
CA TYR A 15 -6.84 6.84 -6.11
C TYR A 15 -6.25 7.61 -4.94
N ALA A 16 -6.35 8.94 -4.96
CA ALA A 16 -6.10 9.78 -3.81
C ALA A 16 -7.44 10.42 -3.42
N LEU A 17 -7.85 10.23 -2.17
CA LEU A 17 -9.11 10.75 -1.66
C LEU A 17 -8.84 11.58 -0.41
N GLU A 18 -9.45 12.75 -0.34
CA GLU A 18 -9.49 13.55 0.88
C GLU A 18 -10.85 13.33 1.55
N LEU A 19 -10.84 12.75 2.74
CA LEU A 19 -12.03 12.35 3.51
C LEU A 19 -11.84 12.74 4.97
N GLU A 20 -12.77 13.53 5.52
CA GLU A 20 -12.72 13.96 6.94
C GLU A 20 -11.36 14.60 7.33
N ASP A 21 -10.83 15.42 6.43
CA ASP A 21 -9.51 16.05 6.52
C ASP A 21 -8.34 15.05 6.67
N MET A 22 -8.49 13.86 6.10
CA MET A 22 -7.46 12.84 5.97
C MET A 22 -7.24 12.49 4.51
N THR A 23 -5.98 12.32 4.11
CA THR A 23 -5.62 11.90 2.75
C THR A 23 -5.38 10.39 2.71
N ILE A 24 -6.22 9.71 1.93
CA ILE A 24 -6.17 8.27 1.73
C ILE A 24 -5.69 8.00 0.31
N VAL A 25 -4.59 7.26 0.18
CA VAL A 25 -4.01 6.90 -1.12
C VAL A 25 -4.07 5.40 -1.32
N HIS A 26 -4.63 4.99 -2.44
CA HIS A 26 -4.74 3.60 -2.86
C HIS A 26 -3.98 3.37 -4.16
N LEU A 27 -2.87 2.63 -4.05
CA LEU A 27 -1.95 2.39 -5.18
C LEU A 27 -2.48 1.36 -6.19
N GLY A 28 -3.55 0.64 -5.87
CA GLY A 28 -4.16 -0.33 -6.78
C GLY A 28 -3.30 -1.58 -6.96
N ALA A 29 -3.24 -2.07 -8.19
CA ALA A 29 -2.37 -3.17 -8.59
C ALA A 29 -1.08 -2.62 -9.23
N LEU A 30 -0.44 -1.67 -8.55
CA LEU A 30 0.80 -1.06 -9.02
C LEU A 30 1.88 -2.14 -9.16
N ALA A 31 2.45 -2.23 -10.36
CA ALA A 31 3.56 -3.12 -10.70
C ALA A 31 4.90 -2.38 -10.74
N ASP A 32 4.87 -1.07 -11.00
CA ASP A 32 6.05 -0.22 -11.05
C ASP A 32 6.56 0.16 -9.65
N THR A 33 7.88 0.30 -9.53
CA THR A 33 8.58 0.66 -8.29
C THR A 33 8.46 2.13 -7.93
N GLU A 34 7.93 2.94 -8.84
CA GLU A 34 7.85 4.40 -8.70
C GLU A 34 6.49 4.91 -9.14
N LEU A 35 6.01 5.93 -8.42
CA LEU A 35 4.85 6.71 -8.85
C LEU A 35 5.28 7.71 -9.93
N PRO A 36 4.46 7.90 -10.98
CA PRO A 36 4.69 8.95 -11.96
C PRO A 36 4.74 10.31 -11.28
N LYS A 37 5.60 11.21 -11.79
CA LYS A 37 5.90 12.50 -11.17
C LYS A 37 4.63 13.31 -10.87
N GLU A 38 3.69 13.32 -11.81
CA GLU A 38 2.40 14.00 -11.68
C GLU A 38 1.55 13.45 -10.52
N ALA A 39 1.56 12.14 -10.29
CA ALA A 39 0.86 11.53 -9.16
C ALA A 39 1.56 11.86 -7.84
N ARG A 40 2.90 11.86 -7.81
CA ARG A 40 3.68 12.27 -6.64
C ARG A 40 3.48 13.74 -6.30
N GLU A 41 3.46 14.63 -7.29
CA GLU A 41 3.26 16.07 -7.09
C GLU A 41 1.80 16.40 -6.70
N GLY A 42 0.83 15.56 -7.11
CA GLY A 42 -0.56 15.72 -6.72
C GLY A 42 -0.92 15.16 -5.34
N ILE A 43 0.04 14.51 -4.65
CA ILE A 43 -0.15 13.90 -3.33
C ILE A 43 0.78 14.62 -2.35
N ASP A 44 0.23 15.51 -1.53
CA ASP A 44 1.01 16.36 -0.62
C ASP A 44 1.36 15.62 0.68
N GLU A 45 0.35 15.26 1.47
CA GLU A 45 0.50 14.48 2.72
C GLU A 45 -0.33 13.19 2.61
N ILE A 46 0.23 12.05 2.99
CA ILE A 46 -0.48 10.76 3.00
C ILE A 46 -0.72 10.32 4.44
N ASP A 47 -1.98 10.31 4.86
CA ASP A 47 -2.34 9.77 6.17
C ASP A 47 -2.43 8.25 6.13
N VAL A 48 -3.05 7.71 5.09
CA VAL A 48 -3.27 6.26 4.95
C VAL A 48 -2.88 5.81 3.56
N LEU A 49 -1.86 4.97 3.47
CA LEU A 49 -1.38 4.37 2.23
C LEU A 49 -1.78 2.90 2.15
N PHE A 50 -2.51 2.56 1.11
CA PHE A 50 -2.80 1.18 0.72
C PHE A 50 -1.81 0.73 -0.35
N VAL A 51 -0.92 -0.20 0.02
CA VAL A 51 0.18 -0.67 -0.84
C VAL A 51 0.02 -2.14 -1.21
N PRO A 52 0.06 -2.52 -2.50
CA PRO A 52 0.05 -3.92 -2.89
C PRO A 52 1.40 -4.57 -2.56
N VAL A 53 1.37 -5.63 -1.77
CA VAL A 53 2.58 -6.41 -1.41
C VAL A 53 2.52 -7.84 -1.93
N GLY A 54 1.56 -8.15 -2.80
CA GLY A 54 1.29 -9.52 -3.24
C GLY A 54 2.45 -10.17 -3.98
N GLY A 55 3.23 -9.43 -4.76
CA GLY A 55 4.07 -10.00 -5.80
C GLY A 55 3.26 -10.75 -6.89
N ASP A 56 3.92 -11.18 -7.97
CA ASP A 56 3.27 -11.88 -9.10
C ASP A 56 2.32 -11.00 -9.93
N GLY A 57 2.87 -9.97 -10.57
CA GLY A 57 2.11 -9.01 -11.38
C GLY A 57 1.77 -7.69 -10.68
N VAL A 58 2.17 -7.55 -9.42
CA VAL A 58 2.24 -6.28 -8.67
C VAL A 58 3.60 -6.15 -7.99
N LEU A 59 3.82 -5.05 -7.27
CA LEU A 59 5.02 -4.79 -6.46
C LEU A 59 5.46 -5.99 -5.60
N SER A 60 6.77 -6.18 -5.54
CA SER A 60 7.40 -7.11 -4.60
C SER A 60 7.35 -6.52 -3.18
N ALA A 61 7.49 -7.37 -2.16
CA ALA A 61 7.50 -6.91 -0.77
C ALA A 61 8.59 -5.85 -0.47
N ASP A 62 9.76 -5.98 -1.10
CA ASP A 62 10.90 -5.06 -0.89
C ASP A 62 10.64 -3.71 -1.59
N ASP A 63 10.18 -3.76 -2.83
CA ASP A 63 9.85 -2.56 -3.62
C ASP A 63 8.64 -1.82 -3.04
N ALA A 64 7.62 -2.55 -2.59
CA ALA A 64 6.47 -1.99 -1.91
C ALA A 64 6.88 -1.27 -0.63
N HIS A 65 7.84 -1.82 0.13
CA HIS A 65 8.33 -1.17 1.34
C HIS A 65 9.11 0.11 0.99
N LYS A 66 10.03 0.05 0.01
CA LYS A 66 10.77 1.23 -0.46
C LYS A 66 9.84 2.34 -0.93
N LEU A 67 8.81 2.00 -1.71
CA LEU A 67 7.84 2.96 -2.19
C LEU A 67 7.05 3.56 -1.02
N ALA A 68 6.59 2.73 -0.08
CA ALA A 68 5.88 3.21 1.09
C ALA A 68 6.74 4.17 1.93
N VAL A 69 8.02 3.85 2.16
CA VAL A 69 8.95 4.74 2.88
C VAL A 69 9.17 6.05 2.11
N SER A 70 9.32 6.00 0.78
CA SER A 70 9.51 7.21 -0.04
C SER A 70 8.29 8.15 -0.03
N LEU A 71 7.12 7.65 0.32
CA LEU A 71 5.88 8.43 0.37
C LEU A 71 5.57 8.95 1.77
N GLU A 72 6.39 8.57 2.77
CA GLU A 72 6.31 9.00 4.16
C GLU A 72 4.87 9.04 4.74
N PRO A 73 4.06 7.97 4.56
CA PRO A 73 2.70 7.98 5.06
C PRO A 73 2.67 7.76 6.57
N LYS A 74 1.63 8.27 7.24
CA LYS A 74 1.42 8.02 8.68
C LYS A 74 1.08 6.56 8.97
N ILE A 75 0.25 5.96 8.12
CA ILE A 75 -0.19 4.56 8.20
C ILE A 75 0.01 3.84 6.87
N ILE A 76 0.52 2.62 6.93
CA ILE A 76 0.72 1.73 5.78
C ILE A 76 -0.14 0.48 5.95
N ILE A 77 -0.95 0.16 4.95
CA ILE A 77 -1.82 -1.02 4.92
C ILE A 77 -1.42 -1.91 3.75
N PRO A 78 -0.73 -3.04 4.00
CA PRO A 78 -0.35 -3.97 2.95
C PRO A 78 -1.56 -4.74 2.41
N MET A 79 -1.65 -4.84 1.09
CA MET A 79 -2.75 -5.47 0.35
C MET A 79 -2.28 -6.60 -0.58
N HIS A 80 -3.24 -7.32 -1.18
CA HIS A 80 -3.00 -8.38 -2.17
C HIS A 80 -2.13 -9.57 -1.69
N TRP A 81 -1.90 -9.70 -0.38
CA TRP A 81 -1.08 -10.78 0.18
C TRP A 81 -1.85 -12.08 0.46
N SER A 82 -3.17 -12.01 0.66
CA SER A 82 -4.03 -13.17 0.94
C SER A 82 -4.80 -13.59 -0.31
N GLY A 83 -4.63 -14.85 -0.75
CA GLY A 83 -5.42 -15.47 -1.83
C GLY A 83 -5.14 -15.03 -3.27
N ILE A 84 -4.41 -13.92 -3.48
CA ILE A 84 -4.15 -13.35 -4.82
C ILE A 84 -2.65 -13.22 -5.15
N GLY A 85 -1.78 -13.06 -4.13
CA GLY A 85 -0.34 -12.89 -4.31
C GLY A 85 0.48 -14.14 -4.02
N LYS A 86 1.81 -13.98 -4.05
CA LYS A 86 2.76 -15.03 -3.65
C LYS A 86 2.53 -15.44 -2.18
N PRO A 87 2.74 -16.72 -1.86
CA PRO A 87 2.72 -17.16 -0.48
C PRO A 87 3.80 -16.42 0.33
N LYS A 88 3.46 -16.03 1.55
CA LYS A 88 4.35 -15.32 2.50
C LYS A 88 4.77 -13.89 2.12
N SER A 89 4.13 -13.26 1.13
CA SER A 89 4.52 -11.89 0.76
C SER A 89 4.31 -10.87 1.88
N LEU A 90 3.26 -11.05 2.69
CA LEU A 90 3.07 -10.23 3.90
C LEU A 90 4.24 -10.37 4.87
N GLU A 91 4.67 -11.60 5.16
CA GLU A 91 5.80 -11.87 6.05
C GLU A 91 7.10 -11.25 5.50
N ALA A 92 7.30 -11.32 4.19
CA ALA A 92 8.44 -10.68 3.53
C ALA A 92 8.40 -9.14 3.65
N PHE A 93 7.22 -8.53 3.49
CA PHE A 93 7.04 -7.08 3.62
C PHE A 93 7.27 -6.60 5.05
N LEU A 94 6.70 -7.30 6.03
CA LEU A 94 6.92 -7.06 7.44
C LEU A 94 8.40 -7.19 7.82
N LYS A 95 9.08 -8.22 7.28
CA LYS A 95 10.52 -8.40 7.47
C LYS A 95 11.35 -7.27 6.85
N ALA A 96 11.00 -6.81 5.64
CA ALA A 96 11.67 -5.69 4.98
C ALA A 96 11.51 -4.40 5.79
N ALA A 97 10.31 -4.18 6.36
CA ALA A 97 10.02 -3.05 7.23
C ALA A 97 10.60 -3.19 8.66
N GLY A 98 11.18 -4.33 9.02
CA GLY A 98 11.71 -4.57 10.37
C GLY A 98 10.65 -4.55 11.47
N THR A 99 9.38 -4.77 11.14
CA THR A 99 8.26 -4.75 12.10
C THR A 99 7.33 -5.94 11.88
N ASN A 100 6.67 -6.42 12.94
CA ASN A 100 5.67 -7.49 12.81
C ASN A 100 4.30 -6.98 12.37
N GLY A 101 4.12 -5.66 12.29
CA GLY A 101 2.84 -5.01 11.98
C GLY A 101 1.78 -5.24 13.07
N GLU A 102 0.85 -4.32 13.20
CA GLU A 102 -0.30 -4.48 14.10
C GLU A 102 -1.43 -5.15 13.33
N LYS A 103 -1.83 -6.36 13.74
CA LYS A 103 -2.93 -7.10 13.10
C LYS A 103 -4.26 -6.69 13.68
N VAL A 104 -5.20 -6.29 12.82
CA VAL A 104 -6.55 -5.88 13.23
C VAL A 104 -7.60 -6.53 12.35
N GLU A 105 -8.70 -7.00 12.95
CA GLU A 105 -9.85 -7.55 12.19
C GLU A 105 -10.71 -6.43 11.61
N LYS A 106 -10.75 -5.27 12.27
CA LYS A 106 -11.49 -4.10 11.83
C LYS A 106 -10.66 -2.85 12.08
N LEU A 107 -10.47 -2.07 11.02
CA LEU A 107 -9.80 -0.79 11.10
C LEU A 107 -10.83 0.33 11.16
N THR A 108 -10.76 1.17 12.19
CA THR A 108 -11.53 2.42 12.29
C THR A 108 -10.53 3.51 12.60
N LEU A 109 -10.37 4.46 11.68
CA LEU A 109 -9.43 5.57 11.80
C LEU A 109 -10.18 6.88 11.91
N LYS A 110 -9.71 7.74 12.81
CA LYS A 110 -10.09 9.15 12.86
C LYS A 110 -8.82 9.99 12.80
N LYS A 111 -8.94 11.25 12.42
CA LYS A 111 -7.80 12.17 12.32
C LYS A 111 -6.89 12.21 13.55
N LYS A 112 -7.48 12.05 14.74
CA LYS A 112 -6.75 11.99 16.03
C LYS A 112 -5.94 10.71 16.24
N ASP A 113 -6.31 9.59 15.61
CA ASP A 113 -5.56 8.33 15.68
C ASP A 113 -4.31 8.34 14.79
N LEU A 114 -4.23 9.28 13.84
CA LEU A 114 -3.08 9.48 12.97
C LEU A 114 -1.96 10.30 13.63
N VAL A 115 -2.31 11.09 14.65
CA VAL A 115 -1.37 12.01 15.31
C VAL A 115 -0.32 11.19 16.06
N GLY A 116 0.95 11.35 15.68
CA GLY A 116 2.07 10.62 16.25
C GLY A 116 2.34 9.24 15.63
N ARG A 117 1.70 8.93 14.49
CA ARG A 117 2.05 7.75 13.69
C ARG A 117 2.94 8.16 12.53
N ASP A 118 4.10 7.52 12.46
CA ASP A 118 5.09 7.70 11.39
C ASP A 118 5.37 6.32 10.78
N GLY A 119 4.76 6.01 9.64
CA GLY A 119 4.96 4.73 8.95
C GLY A 119 4.41 3.51 9.68
N SER A 120 3.36 3.65 10.50
CA SER A 120 2.78 2.53 11.25
C SER A 120 2.13 1.51 10.31
N ILE A 121 2.58 0.26 10.38
CA ILE A 121 2.05 -0.82 9.51
C ILE A 121 0.89 -1.52 10.19
N LEU A 122 -0.31 -1.41 9.59
CA LEU A 122 -1.52 -2.09 10.05
C LEU A 122 -1.93 -3.17 9.07
N VAL A 123 -1.97 -4.41 9.54
CA VAL A 123 -2.39 -5.57 8.74
C VAL A 123 -3.84 -5.85 9.02
N VAL A 124 -4.71 -5.53 8.07
CA VAL A 124 -6.13 -5.90 8.14
C VAL A 124 -6.27 -7.34 7.71
N THR A 125 -6.71 -8.21 8.62
CA THR A 125 -6.99 -9.62 8.30
C THR A 125 -8.38 -9.73 7.66
N PRO A 126 -8.52 -10.47 6.54
CA PRO A 126 -9.82 -10.72 5.91
C PRO A 126 -10.71 -11.66 6.72
#